data_AF-A0A7R6PP09-F1
#
_entry.id   AF-A0A7R6PP09-F1
#
_cell.length_a   1.000
_cell.length_b   1.000
_cell.length_c   1.000
_cell.angle_alpha   90.00
_cell.angle_beta   90.00
_cell.angle_gamma   90.00
#
_symmetry.space_group_name_H-M   'P 1'
#
loop_
_entity.id
_entity.type
_entity.pdbx_description
1 polymer ?
#
loop_
_entity_poly.entity_id
_entity_poly.type
_entity_poly.pdbx_seq_one_letter_code
_entity_poly.pdbx_strand_id
1 'polypeptide(L)' 'MVQIKPEDLVEDVIQKYPQTVKIFMDFDFPCLICGEPVWGTIKENADRSGVTGDKFDKMMEALNKAVENE' A
#
# COMPACT_ATOMS: atom_id res chain seq x y z
N MET A 1 -12.96 -9.17 9.86
CA MET A 1 -12.76 -8.64 8.49
C MET A 1 -11.56 -7.73 8.56
N VAL A 2 -10.43 -8.20 8.04
CA VAL A 2 -9.22 -7.36 7.92
C VAL A 2 -9.41 -6.50 6.68
N GLN A 3 -9.29 -5.19 6.81
CA GLN A 3 -9.45 -4.27 5.68
C GLN A 3 -8.40 -3.17 5.79
N ILE A 4 -7.52 -3.09 4.80
CA ILE A 4 -6.54 -2.00 4.65
C ILE A 4 -7.29 -0.77 4.15
N LYS A 5 -7.09 0.36 4.84
CA LYS A 5 -7.68 1.65 4.52
C LYS A 5 -6.66 2.58 3.87
N PRO A 6 -7.12 3.53 3.03
CA PRO A 6 -6.24 4.55 2.43
C PRO A 6 -5.46 5.40 3.44
N GLU A 7 -6.02 5.55 4.63
CA GLU A 7 -5.51 6.32 5.77
C GLU A 7 -4.58 5.50 6.69
N ASP A 8 -4.42 4.20 6.41
CA ASP A 8 -3.42 3.39 7.13
C ASP A 8 -2.01 3.80 6.71
N LEU A 9 -1.09 3.74 7.67
CA LEU A 9 0.33 3.96 7.40
C LEU A 9 0.88 2.80 6.58
N VAL A 10 1.64 3.15 5.54
CA VAL A 10 2.30 2.16 4.67
C VAL A 10 3.18 1.23 5.52
N GLU A 11 3.90 1.77 6.50
CA GLU A 11 4.73 1.00 7.43
C GLU A 11 3.92 -0.04 8.22
N ASP A 12 2.81 0.38 8.85
CA ASP A 12 1.97 -0.53 9.64
C ASP A 12 1.42 -1.68 8.79
N VAL A 13 1.03 -1.37 7.55
CA VAL A 13 0.51 -2.36 6.61
C VAL A 13 1.60 -3.35 6.20
N ILE A 14 2.81 -2.89 5.91
CA ILE A 14 3.93 -3.76 5.52
C ILE A 14 4.44 -4.59 6.71
N GLN A 15 4.46 -4.02 7.92
CA GLN A 15 4.87 -4.73 9.13
C GLN A 15 3.86 -5.83 9.51
N LYS A 16 2.56 -5.55 9.37
CA LYS A 16 1.49 -6.54 9.63
C LYS A 16 1.38 -7.56 8.51
N TYR A 17 1.52 -7.11 7.26
CA TYR A 17 1.26 -7.90 6.05
C TYR A 17 2.44 -7.76 5.07
N PRO A 18 3.59 -8.39 5.34
CA PRO A 18 4.79 -8.25 4.50
C PRO A 18 4.58 -8.69 3.04
N GLN A 19 3.57 -9.53 2.76
CA GLN A 19 3.19 -9.91 1.40
C GLN A 19 2.68 -8.73 0.55
N THR A 20 2.19 -7.66 1.18
CA THR A 20 1.68 -6.47 0.49
C THR A 20 2.78 -5.68 -0.21
N VAL A 21 4.05 -5.83 0.20
CA VAL A 21 5.21 -5.17 -0.43
C VAL A 21 5.27 -5.43 -1.93
N LYS A 22 5.02 -6.68 -2.35
CA LYS A 22 5.02 -7.04 -3.76
C LYS A 22 3.94 -6.28 -4.54
N ILE A 23 2.76 -6.10 -3.94
CA ILE A 23 1.64 -5.37 -4.55
C ILE A 23 2.01 -3.90 -4.69
N PHE A 24 2.58 -3.27 -3.67
CA PHE A 24 3.06 -1.89 -3.81
C PHE A 24 4.07 -1.74 -4.96
N MET A 25 5.04 -2.66 -5.06
CA MET A 25 6.01 -2.67 -6.16
C MET A 25 5.36 -2.85 -7.53
N ASP A 26 4.41 -3.76 -7.68
CA ASP A 26 3.71 -4.03 -8.95
C ASP A 26 2.91 -2.81 -9.46
N PHE A 27 2.54 -1.88 -8.57
CA PHE A 27 1.79 -0.67 -8.89
C PHE A 27 2.65 0.59 -9.04
N ASP A 28 3.99 0.45 -9.13
CA ASP A 28 4.96 1.55 -9.10
C ASP A 28 4.85 2.42 -7.84
N PHE A 29 4.40 1.84 -6.72
CA PHE A 29 4.30 2.53 -5.46
C PHE A 29 5.61 2.35 -4.67
N PRO A 30 6.42 3.40 -4.50
CA PRO A 30 7.66 3.32 -3.73
C PRO A 30 7.32 3.12 -2.24
N CYS A 31 7.32 1.88 -1.78
CA CYS A 31 7.11 1.52 -0.37
C CYS A 31 8.39 1.61 0.48
N LEU A 32 9.55 1.77 -0.16
CA LEU A 32 10.87 1.86 0.46
C LEU A 32 11.67 2.98 -0.22
N ILE A 33 11.97 4.06 0.51
CA ILE A 33 12.87 5.11 0.03
C ILE A 33 14.06 5.15 0.99
N CYS A 34 15.25 4.86 0.47
CA CYS A 34 16.53 5.08 1.16
C CYS A 34 16.70 4.41 2.54
N GLY A 35 16.09 3.25 2.78
CA GLY A 35 16.29 2.48 4.02
C GLY A 35 15.45 2.94 5.22
N GLU A 36 14.57 3.93 5.03
CA GLU A 36 13.57 4.33 6.03
C GLU A 36 12.16 4.09 5.44
N PRO A 37 11.20 3.59 6.25
CA PRO A 37 9.82 3.43 5.80
C PRO A 37 9.27 4.78 5.32
N VAL A 38 8.43 4.77 4.29
CA VAL A 38 7.86 6.04 3.82
C VAL A 38 6.88 6.56 4.87
N TRP A 39 7.23 7.68 5.50
CA TRP A 39 6.37 8.35 6.48
C TRP A 39 5.16 8.96 5.76
N GLY A 40 4.02 8.28 5.86
CA GLY A 40 2.74 8.75 5.34
C GLY A 40 1.72 7.64 5.18
N THR A 41 0.49 8.05 4.94
CA THR A 41 -0.62 7.13 4.63
C THR A 41 -0.47 6.55 3.22
N ILE A 42 -1.15 5.44 2.93
CA ILE A 42 -1.18 4.87 1.58
C ILE A 42 -1.65 5.93 0.57
N LYS A 43 -2.69 6.70 0.92
CA LYS A 43 -3.25 7.74 0.05
C LYS A 43 -2.26 8.85 -0.27
N GLU A 44 -1.61 9.42 0.75
CA GLU A 44 -0.65 10.52 0.54
C GLU A 44 0.53 10.10 -0.35
N ASN A 45 1.02 8.88 -0.16
CA ASN A 45 2.11 8.34 -0.95
C ASN A 45 1.67 7.97 -2.37
N ALA A 46 0.42 7.53 -2.53
CA ALA A 46 -0.15 7.26 -3.85
C ALA A 46 -0.27 8.55 -4.66
N ASP A 47 -0.77 9.63 -4.04
CA ASP A 47 -0.87 10.95 -4.65
C ASP A 47 0.51 11.49 -5.06
N ARG A 48 1.53 11.34 -4.19
CA ARG A 48 2.92 11.74 -4.48
C ARG A 48 3.54 10.95 -5.64
N SER A 49 3.17 9.67 -5.76
CA SER A 49 3.74 8.75 -6.76
C SER A 49 2.95 8.74 -8.07
N GLY A 50 1.85 9.51 -8.16
CA GLY A 50 0.96 9.53 -9.33
C GLY A 50 0.08 8.29 -9.46
N VAL A 51 -0.06 7.50 -8.39
CA VAL A 51 -0.98 6.36 -8.32
C VAL A 51 -2.34 6.88 -7.86
N THR A 52 -3.15 7.37 -8.80
CA THR A 52 -4.48 7.93 -8.49
C THR A 52 -5.59 7.31 -9.36
N GLY A 53 -6.86 7.55 -9.00
CA GLY A 53 -8.03 7.05 -9.71
C GLY A 53 -8.08 5.52 -9.79
N ASP A 54 -8.41 4.97 -10.96
CA ASP A 54 -8.54 3.54 -11.19
C ASP A 54 -7.28 2.73 -10.80
N LYS A 55 -6.08 3.32 -10.91
CA LYS A 55 -4.82 2.64 -10.52
C LYS A 55 -4.77 2.46 -9.01
N PHE A 56 -5.20 3.47 -8.25
CA PHE A 56 -5.30 3.41 -6.80
C PHE A 56 -6.35 2.41 -6.32
N ASP A 57 -7.54 2.44 -6.92
CA ASP A 57 -8.63 1.55 -6.52
C ASP A 57 -8.25 0.08 -6.74
N LYS A 58 -7.63 -0.24 -7.88
CA LYS A 58 -7.11 -1.58 -8.17
C LYS A 58 -6.01 -2.02 -7.19
N MET A 59 -5.13 -1.10 -6.78
CA MET A 59 -4.10 -1.37 -5.79
C MET A 59 -4.75 -1.72 -4.44
N MET A 60 -5.70 -0.90 -3.98
CA MET A 60 -6.42 -1.12 -2.72
C MET A 60 -7.21 -2.43 -2.74
N GLU A 61 -7.84 -2.78 -3.85
CA GLU A 61 -8.53 -4.06 -4.01
C GLU A 61 -7.56 -5.24 -3.92
N ALA A 62 -6.41 -5.16 -4.61
CA ALA A 62 -5.38 -6.19 -4.55
C ALA A 62 -4.80 -6.37 -3.14
N LEU A 63 -4.52 -5.27 -2.44
CA LEU A 63 -4.05 -5.26 -1.06
C LEU A 63 -5.05 -5.97 -0.13
N ASN A 64 -6.33 -5.56 -0.19
CA ASN A 64 -7.39 -6.16 0.63
C ASN A 64 -7.59 -7.64 0.33
N LYS A 65 -7.55 -8.03 -0.95
CA LYS A 65 -7.64 -9.44 -1.35
C LYS A 65 -6.47 -10.28 -0.86
N ALA A 66 -5.27 -9.70 -0.75
CA ALA A 66 -4.10 -10.40 -0.26
C ALA A 66 -4.11 -10.65 1.25
N VAL A 67 -4.80 -9.80 2.03
CA VAL A 67 -4.95 -9.96 3.48
C VAL A 67 -6.21 -10.71 3.89
N GLU A 68 -7.22 -10.79 3.01
CA GLU A 68 -8.45 -11.57 3.27
C GLU A 68 -8.21 -13.09 3.20
N ASN A 69 -7.14 -13.53 2.54
CA ASN A 69 -6.77 -14.95 2.43
C ASN A 69 -5.87 -15.46 3.57
N GLU A 70 -5.78 -14.72 4.69
CA GLU A 70 -4.94 -15.05 5.87
C GLU A 70 -5.75 -15.44 7.11
#